data_AF-A0A1A7XPZ4-F1
#
_entry.id   AF-A0A1A7XPZ4-F1
#
_cell.length_a   1.000
_cell.length_b   1.000
_cell.length_c   1.000
_cell.angle_alpha   90.00
_cell.angle_beta   90.00
_cell.angle_gamma   90.00
#
_symmetry.space_group_name_H-M   'P 1'
#
loop_
_entity.id
_entity.type
_entity.pdbx_description
1 polymer ?
#
loop_
_entity_poly.entity_id
_entity_poly.type
_entity_poly.pdbx_seq_one_letter_code
_entity_poly.pdbx_strand_id
1 'polypeptide(L)'
;RTREAAACCEAICKAVIKGRDEWKIGRSQIFMKDAHDVVLERLREEELSRVAVVIQRVMLGHRDRKSFLKKRRAAVVLQKHWRVHRERIRQ
;
A
#
# COMPACT_ATOMS: atom_id res chain seq x y z
N ARG A 1 -18.58 24.51 -6.10
CA ARG A 1 -18.14 23.10 -5.85
C ARG A 1 -17.62 22.40 -7.10
N THR A 2 -18.10 22.67 -8.31
CA THR A 2 -17.62 21.99 -9.55
C THR A 2 -16.18 22.32 -9.97
N ARG A 3 -15.60 23.44 -9.52
CA ARG A 3 -14.22 23.85 -9.86
C ARG A 3 -13.14 22.87 -9.37
N GLU A 4 -13.33 22.22 -8.23
CA GLU A 4 -12.31 21.32 -7.65
C GLU A 4 -12.23 19.98 -8.39
N ALA A 5 -13.39 19.34 -8.62
CA ALA A 5 -13.43 18.07 -9.35
C ALA A 5 -12.97 18.24 -10.81
N ALA A 6 -13.42 19.30 -11.50
CA ALA A 6 -12.99 19.59 -12.85
C ALA A 6 -11.47 19.84 -12.94
N ALA A 7 -10.90 20.59 -12.00
CA ALA A 7 -9.45 20.83 -11.95
C ALA A 7 -8.65 19.56 -11.64
N CYS A 8 -9.16 18.69 -10.76
CA CYS A 8 -8.54 17.38 -10.47
C CYS A 8 -8.54 16.49 -11.72
N CYS A 9 -9.69 16.38 -12.38
CA CYS A 9 -9.84 15.66 -13.64
C CYS A 9 -8.90 16.19 -14.73
N GLU A 10 -8.79 17.52 -14.85
CA GLU A 10 -7.87 18.18 -15.78
C GLU A 10 -6.41 17.80 -15.49
N ALA A 11 -6.01 17.81 -14.22
CA ALA A 11 -4.67 17.44 -13.80
C ALA A 11 -4.35 15.97 -14.11
N ILE A 12 -5.28 15.04 -13.87
CA ILE A 12 -5.12 13.62 -14.20
C ILE A 12 -4.96 13.45 -15.71
N CYS A 13 -5.84 14.05 -16.51
CA CYS A 13 -5.79 13.92 -17.96
C CYS A 13 -4.49 14.50 -18.54
N LYS A 14 -4.01 15.65 -18.01
CA LYS A 14 -2.70 16.23 -18.40
C LYS A 14 -1.52 15.35 -18.02
N ALA A 15 -1.59 14.66 -16.88
CA ALA A 15 -0.49 13.81 -16.41
C ALA A 15 -0.40 12.49 -17.21
N VAL A 16 -1.55 11.92 -17.59
CA VAL A 16 -1.62 10.57 -18.18
C VAL A 16 -1.68 10.61 -19.72
N ILE A 17 -2.48 11.50 -20.31
CA ILE A 17 -2.75 11.51 -21.75
C ILE A 17 -1.84 12.54 -22.43
N LYS A 18 -0.89 12.06 -23.26
CA LYS A 18 0.01 12.91 -24.05
C LYS A 18 -0.57 13.13 -25.46
N GLY A 19 -0.73 14.39 -25.87
CA GLY A 19 -1.22 14.77 -27.20
C GLY A 19 -2.12 16.01 -27.16
N ARG A 20 -2.20 16.76 -28.26
CA ARG A 20 -3.18 17.85 -28.40
C ARG A 20 -4.54 17.26 -28.79
N ASP A 21 -5.62 17.86 -28.28
CA ASP A 21 -7.02 17.52 -28.62
C ASP A 21 -7.49 16.08 -28.34
N GLU A 22 -6.79 15.34 -27.47
CA GLU A 22 -7.18 13.96 -27.11
C GLU A 22 -8.33 13.86 -26.11
N TRP A 23 -8.59 14.94 -25.36
CA TRP A 23 -9.70 15.04 -24.40
C TRP A 23 -10.18 16.48 -24.24
N LYS A 24 -11.43 16.67 -23.81
CA LYS A 24 -12.07 17.97 -23.54
C LYS A 24 -12.96 17.91 -22.31
N ILE A 25 -12.95 18.95 -21.49
CA ILE A 25 -13.88 19.12 -20.36
C ILE A 25 -15.11 19.88 -20.85
N GLY A 26 -16.27 19.25 -20.82
CA GLY A 26 -17.57 19.89 -21.02
C GLY A 26 -18.14 20.47 -19.72
N ARG A 27 -19.42 20.90 -19.76
CA ARG A 27 -20.09 21.50 -18.59
C ARG A 27 -20.21 20.55 -17.39
N SER A 28 -20.41 19.27 -17.65
CA SER A 28 -20.67 18.23 -16.64
C SER A 28 -19.83 16.96 -16.77
N GLN A 29 -19.15 16.75 -17.91
CA GLN A 29 -18.47 15.51 -18.24
C GLN A 29 -17.18 15.76 -19.03
N ILE A 30 -16.28 14.78 -19.01
CA ILE A 30 -15.06 14.76 -19.82
C ILE A 30 -15.33 13.90 -21.04
N PHE A 31 -14.89 14.37 -22.20
CA PHE A 31 -14.96 13.64 -23.46
C PHE A 31 -13.55 13.23 -23.86
N MET A 32 -13.34 11.95 -24.15
CA MET A 32 -12.08 11.38 -24.64
C MET A 32 -12.35 10.16 -25.52
N LYS A 33 -11.34 9.71 -26.27
CA LYS A 33 -11.42 8.49 -27.08
C LYS A 33 -11.38 7.24 -26.20
N ASP A 34 -12.06 6.17 -26.61
CA ASP A 34 -12.09 4.88 -25.88
C ASP A 34 -10.70 4.31 -25.58
N ALA A 35 -9.73 4.53 -26.48
CA ALA A 35 -8.35 4.10 -26.27
C ALA A 35 -7.72 4.69 -25.00
N HIS A 36 -8.07 5.94 -24.64
CA HIS A 36 -7.56 6.59 -23.43
C HIS A 36 -8.26 6.10 -22.18
N ASP A 37 -9.55 5.77 -22.26
CA ASP A 37 -10.31 5.20 -21.15
C ASP A 37 -9.74 3.84 -20.73
N VAL A 38 -9.46 2.97 -21.69
CA VAL A 38 -8.80 1.67 -21.44
C VAL A 38 -7.42 1.84 -20.81
N VAL A 39 -6.64 2.84 -21.24
CA VAL A 39 -5.32 3.13 -20.64
C VAL A 39 -5.46 3.62 -19.20
N LEU A 40 -6.43 4.50 -18.91
CA LEU A 40 -6.69 5.00 -17.57
C LEU A 40 -7.11 3.88 -16.63
N GLU A 41 -8.01 2.99 -17.06
CA GLU A 41 -8.42 1.83 -16.25
C GLU A 41 -7.27 0.87 -15.98
N ARG A 42 -6.42 0.62 -16.98
CA ARG A 42 -5.20 -0.20 -16.78
C ARG A 42 -4.28 0.41 -15.74
N LEU A 43 -3.97 1.71 -15.84
CA LEU A 43 -3.10 2.40 -14.88
C LEU A 43 -3.71 2.42 -13.47
N ARG A 44 -5.02 2.56 -13.39
CA ARG A 44 -5.77 2.47 -12.13
C ARG A 44 -5.60 1.08 -11.50
N GLU A 45 -5.74 0.01 -12.27
CA GLU A 45 -5.58 -1.37 -11.77
C GLU A 45 -4.13 -1.66 -11.33
N GLU A 46 -3.14 -1.18 -12.10
CA GLU A 46 -1.71 -1.30 -11.74
C GLU A 46 -1.41 -0.59 -10.41
N GLU A 47 -1.95 0.62 -10.20
CA GLU A 47 -1.74 1.39 -8.97
C GLU A 47 -2.49 0.78 -7.78
N LEU A 48 -3.71 0.29 -7.97
CA LEU A 48 -4.45 -0.44 -6.94
C LEU A 48 -3.70 -1.70 -6.49
N SER A 49 -3.17 -2.47 -7.46
CA SER A 49 -2.34 -3.64 -7.20
C SER A 49 -1.08 -3.27 -6.41
N ARG A 50 -0.38 -2.20 -6.80
CA ARG A 50 0.82 -1.71 -6.12
C ARG A 50 0.52 -1.35 -4.66
N VAL A 51 -0.55 -0.59 -4.42
CA VAL A 51 -0.96 -0.19 -3.07
C VAL A 51 -1.36 -1.41 -2.23
N ALA A 52 -2.09 -2.37 -2.80
CA ALA A 52 -2.46 -3.61 -2.11
C ALA A 52 -1.22 -4.39 -1.62
N VAL A 53 -0.18 -4.52 -2.45
CA VAL A 53 1.09 -5.17 -2.06
C VAL A 53 1.77 -4.44 -0.90
N VAL A 54 1.75 -3.11 -0.88
CA VAL A 54 2.31 -2.32 0.24
C VAL A 54 1.55 -2.59 1.53
N ILE A 55 0.22 -2.57 1.49
CA ILE A 55 -0.64 -2.86 2.65
C ILE A 55 -0.34 -4.28 3.16
N GLN A 56 -0.36 -5.27 2.27
CA GLN A 56 -0.07 -6.66 2.61
C GLN A 56 1.30 -6.81 3.28
N ARG A 57 2.35 -6.20 2.70
CA ARG A 57 3.71 -6.23 3.25
C ARG A 57 3.76 -5.70 4.68
N VAL A 58 3.13 -4.55 4.95
CA VAL A 58 3.10 -3.93 6.28
C VAL A 58 2.38 -4.82 7.28
N MET A 59 1.23 -5.38 6.89
CA MET A 59 0.43 -6.26 7.74
C MET A 59 1.17 -7.56 8.09
N LEU A 60 1.82 -8.19 7.10
CA LEU A 60 2.63 -9.38 7.31
C LEU A 60 3.81 -9.10 8.25
N GLY A 61 4.54 -8.00 8.02
CA GLY A 61 5.65 -7.59 8.89
C GLY A 61 5.20 -7.33 10.34
N HIS A 62 4.06 -6.67 10.53
CA HIS A 62 3.49 -6.44 11.85
C HIS A 62 3.17 -7.75 12.58
N ARG A 63 2.51 -8.68 11.88
CA ARG A 63 2.16 -10.01 12.41
C ARG A 63 3.41 -10.78 12.84
N ASP A 64 4.43 -10.83 11.96
CA ASP A 64 5.63 -11.62 12.19
C ASP A 64 6.48 -11.02 13.33
N ARG A 65 6.57 -9.69 13.40
CA ARG A 65 7.20 -8.99 14.54
C ARG A 65 6.50 -9.29 15.86
N LYS A 66 5.16 -9.27 15.90
CA LYS A 66 4.38 -9.60 17.10
C LYS A 66 4.67 -11.04 17.55
N SER A 67 4.69 -11.98 16.62
CA SER A 67 5.02 -13.39 16.89
C SER A 67 6.44 -13.57 17.42
N PHE A 68 7.42 -12.93 16.77
CA PHE A 68 8.82 -12.97 17.20
C PHE A 68 9.01 -12.44 18.62
N LEU A 69 8.42 -11.28 18.95
CA LEU A 69 8.54 -10.68 20.27
C LEU A 69 7.92 -11.57 21.36
N LYS A 70 6.78 -12.21 21.07
CA LYS A 70 6.16 -13.18 21.98
C LYS A 70 7.11 -14.36 22.26
N LYS A 71 7.66 -14.98 21.21
CA LYS A 71 8.60 -16.11 21.33
C LYS A 71 9.88 -15.70 22.07
N ARG A 72 10.46 -14.53 21.74
CA ARG A 72 11.66 -14.00 22.39
C ARG A 72 11.46 -13.81 23.90
N ARG A 73 10.32 -13.24 24.31
CA ARG A 73 10.01 -13.07 25.74
C ARG A 73 9.95 -14.42 26.46
N ALA A 74 9.26 -15.40 25.88
CA ALA A 74 9.19 -16.74 26.46
C ALA A 74 10.57 -17.41 26.58
N ALA A 75 11.37 -17.33 25.50
CA ALA A 75 12.73 -17.88 25.49
C ALA A 75 13.62 -17.25 26.57
N VAL A 76 13.59 -15.93 26.75
CA VAL A 76 14.37 -15.24 27.79
C VAL A 76 13.96 -15.69 29.19
N VAL A 77 12.65 -15.87 29.44
CA VAL A 77 12.15 -16.38 30.73
C VAL A 77 12.68 -17.80 30.99
N LEU A 78 12.59 -18.71 30.01
CA LEU A 78 13.11 -20.07 30.14
C LEU A 78 14.62 -20.08 30.39
N GLN A 79 15.37 -19.31 29.60
CA GLN A 79 16.82 -19.17 29.73
C GLN A 79 17.22 -18.65 31.11
N LYS A 80 16.49 -17.67 31.67
CA LYS A 80 16.74 -17.15 33.03
C LYS A 80 16.60 -18.26 34.08
N HIS A 81 15.49 -19.00 34.06
CA HIS A 81 15.24 -20.05 35.04
C HIS A 81 16.24 -21.20 34.92
N TRP A 82 16.59 -21.60 33.69
CA TRP A 82 17.59 -22.63 33.46
C TRP A 82 18.97 -22.25 33.99
N ARG A 83 19.43 -21.00 33.79
CA ARG A 83 20.73 -20.54 34.31
C ARG A 83 20.80 -20.67 35.83
N VAL A 84 19.75 -20.24 36.54
CA VAL A 84 19.64 -20.38 38.00
C VAL A 84 19.63 -21.85 38.42
N HIS A 85 18.85 -22.69 37.75
CA HIS A 85 18.78 -24.12 38.06
C HIS A 85 20.13 -24.82 37.87
N ARG A 86 20.85 -24.50 36.79
CA ARG A 86 22.17 -25.05 36.48
C ARG A 86 23.22 -24.64 37.51
N GLU A 87 23.15 -23.42 38.04
CA GLU A 87 24.03 -22.98 39.13
C GLU A 87 23.78 -23.78 40.41
N ARG A 88 22.51 -24.04 40.75
CA ARG A 88 22.15 -24.86 41.92
C ARG A 88 22.61 -26.30 41.82
N ILE A 89 22.59 -26.91 40.62
CA ILE A 89 23.06 -28.29 40.42
C ILE A 89 24.60 -28.39 40.46
N ARG A 90 25.31 -27.29 40.21
CA ARG A 90 26.78 -27.26 40.20
C ARG A 90 27.41 -27.06 41.59
N GLN A 91 26.62 -26.66 42.58
CA GLN A 91 27.00 -26.58 43.99
C GLN A 91 26.67 -27.90 44.68
#